data_AF-A0A8H7GWI0-F1
#
_entry.id   AF-A0A8H7GWI0-F1
#
_cell.length_a   1.000
_cell.length_b   1.000
_cell.length_c   1.000
_cell.angle_alpha   90.00
_cell.angle_beta   90.00
_cell.angle_gamma   90.00
#
_symmetry.space_group_name_H-M   'P 1'
#
loop_
_entity.id
_entity.type
_entity.pdbx_description
1 polymer ?
#
loop_
_entity_poly.entity_id
_entity_poly.type
_entity_poly.pdbx_seq_one_letter_code
_entity_poly.pdbx_strand_id
1 'polypeptide(L)'
;MNISPVLPLDREYSVLHMRTNAYQCKSLKITRKKPLTLKVKHLLLLLENDTNRIILGIEVYVYLTFTDSNLERHIFILKADSTGLGTRMFSAAGVVRCFLEYLINIDPKAYLAGATYRKAAKESDTGNHDNGAGSNVIPLQDAKNENTHDLQIVNDLRFLSEELKRDPLTLRRYTKNATETKTTSESKLPVRMPDKLTTNISLFTRAADSYLFPKSEKNSAKRVVDGKTLFKWWISILDRALDESWVCKADIPGSDRVEINRFIPQGQNWQIGNIYVTSGRKGRAVHTIPLFPDDPKGRFLEHLIVENRYRAVNTSQFWEELGFRQEFRLGDVVGIIGCSKRTSSIDGTQEDPNTTIMNLSQYKKIRELVKGEDYGNPNDIVNLWSSGLRETASISGVSLKFMSIKGSATPEFRAFR
;
A
#
# COMPACT_ATOMS: atom_id res chain seq x y z
N MET A 1 13.36 0.59 14.19
CA MET A 1 13.26 1.88 13.47
C MET A 1 13.61 3.02 14.43
N ASN A 2 14.70 3.76 14.19
CA ASN A 2 15.10 4.86 15.08
C ASN A 2 14.72 6.23 14.50
N ILE A 3 13.69 6.88 15.05
CA ILE A 3 13.27 8.23 14.65
C ILE A 3 13.61 9.31 15.70
N SER A 4 14.23 8.95 16.82
CA SER A 4 14.64 9.91 17.86
C SER A 4 15.46 11.09 17.30
N PRO A 5 16.43 10.90 16.39
CA PRO A 5 17.29 11.99 15.90
C PRO A 5 16.59 13.04 15.04
N VAL A 6 15.34 12.80 14.61
CA VAL A 6 14.57 13.73 13.77
C VAL A 6 13.41 14.39 14.53
N LEU A 7 13.23 14.00 15.80
CA LEU A 7 12.19 14.52 16.68
C LEU A 7 12.76 15.54 17.68
N PRO A 8 12.02 16.61 18.02
CA PRO A 8 12.46 17.66 18.93
C PRO A 8 13.00 17.14 20.27
N LEU A 9 14.12 17.71 20.71
CA LEU A 9 14.77 17.41 21.99
C LEU A 9 13.79 17.51 23.17
N ASP A 10 13.95 16.58 24.13
CA ASP A 10 13.22 16.57 25.41
C ASP A 10 11.69 16.46 25.31
N ARG A 11 11.19 15.91 24.20
CA ARG A 11 9.78 15.58 24.03
C ARG A 11 9.57 14.10 23.82
N GLU A 12 8.43 13.63 24.30
CA GLU A 12 8.01 12.25 24.14
C GLU A 12 6.98 12.11 23.04
N TYR A 13 7.22 11.13 22.18
CA TYR A 13 6.35 10.77 21.09
C TYR A 13 6.02 9.29 21.19
N SER A 14 4.83 8.92 20.72
CA SER A 14 4.46 7.52 20.55
C SER A 14 4.33 7.21 19.07
N VAL A 15 4.86 6.06 18.67
CA VAL A 15 4.74 5.55 17.31
C VAL A 15 3.91 4.29 17.31
N LEU A 16 2.87 4.28 16.48
CA LEU A 16 2.13 3.07 16.13
C LEU A 16 2.51 2.67 14.70
N HIS A 17 3.29 1.60 14.59
CA HIS A 17 3.56 0.95 13.31
C HIS A 17 2.75 -0.35 13.22
N MET A 18 1.84 -0.42 12.25
CA MET A 18 1.08 -1.62 11.98
C MET A 18 1.22 -2.09 10.54
N ARG A 19 1.17 -3.41 10.34
CA ARG A 19 1.12 -4.01 9.02
C ARG A 19 0.18 -5.20 8.94
N THR A 20 -0.24 -5.52 7.72
CA THR A 20 -0.92 -6.80 7.45
C THR A 20 0.08 -7.96 7.43
N ASN A 21 -0.39 -9.18 7.70
CA ASN A 21 0.23 -10.39 7.15
C ASN A 21 0.32 -10.26 5.63
N ALA A 22 1.36 -10.85 5.03
CA ALA A 22 1.42 -10.92 3.58
C ALA A 22 0.25 -11.75 3.05
N TYR A 23 -0.39 -11.26 1.99
CA TYR A 23 -1.49 -11.99 1.36
C TYR A 23 -1.34 -11.97 -0.16
N GLN A 24 -1.65 -13.10 -0.79
CA GLN A 24 -1.54 -13.23 -2.24
C GLN A 24 -2.55 -12.33 -2.97
N CYS A 25 -2.04 -11.53 -3.89
CA CYS A 25 -2.80 -10.59 -4.71
C CYS A 25 -2.53 -10.84 -6.21
N LYS A 26 -3.20 -10.06 -7.06
CA LYS A 26 -2.91 -10.07 -8.51
C LYS A 26 -1.52 -9.47 -8.75
N SER A 27 -0.82 -9.94 -9.77
CA SER A 27 0.45 -9.36 -10.22
C SER A 27 0.29 -7.86 -10.53
N LEU A 28 1.31 -7.07 -10.19
CA LEU A 28 1.36 -5.64 -10.51
C LEU A 28 1.33 -5.38 -12.01
N LYS A 29 1.93 -6.26 -12.81
CA LYS A 29 2.00 -6.14 -14.28
C LYS A 29 1.10 -7.18 -14.93
N ILE A 30 0.38 -6.81 -15.99
CA ILE A 30 -0.43 -7.75 -16.77
C ILE A 30 0.51 -8.60 -17.61
N THR A 31 0.68 -9.86 -17.23
CA THR A 31 1.63 -10.80 -17.86
C THR A 31 0.92 -12.12 -18.17
N ARG A 32 1.42 -12.85 -19.18
CA ARG A 32 0.86 -14.16 -19.56
C ARG A 32 1.04 -15.19 -18.43
N LYS A 33 2.26 -15.32 -17.93
CA LYS A 33 2.55 -16.06 -16.69
C LYS A 33 2.26 -15.13 -15.52
N LYS A 34 1.36 -15.52 -14.62
CA LYS A 34 1.02 -14.73 -13.43
C LYS A 34 1.96 -15.12 -12.28
N PRO A 35 3.03 -14.36 -12.00
CA PRO A 35 3.92 -14.68 -10.89
C PRO A 35 3.17 -14.63 -9.56
N LEU A 36 3.62 -15.43 -8.59
CA LEU A 36 3.17 -15.28 -7.22
C LEU A 36 3.50 -13.85 -6.77
N THR A 37 2.50 -13.12 -6.31
CA THR A 37 2.65 -11.75 -5.82
C THR A 37 1.99 -11.63 -4.47
N LEU A 38 2.78 -11.34 -3.44
CA LEU A 38 2.30 -11.04 -2.11
C LEU A 38 2.20 -9.53 -1.93
N LYS A 39 1.20 -9.09 -1.17
CA LYS A 39 1.01 -7.70 -0.77
C LYS A 39 1.00 -7.59 0.73
N VAL A 40 1.68 -6.57 1.22
CA VAL A 40 1.71 -6.13 2.62
C VAL A 40 1.32 -4.67 2.66
N LYS A 41 0.44 -4.30 3.58
CA LYS A 41 0.10 -2.90 3.84
C LYS A 41 0.74 -2.47 5.14
N HIS A 42 1.43 -1.34 5.14
CA HIS A 42 1.97 -0.70 6.33
C HIS A 42 1.27 0.65 6.57
N LEU A 43 0.95 0.94 7.82
CA LEU A 43 0.57 2.28 8.29
C LEU A 43 1.47 2.63 9.48
N LEU A 44 2.10 3.80 9.40
CA LEU A 44 2.80 4.42 10.52
C LEU A 44 2.01 5.65 10.96
N LEU A 45 1.75 5.77 12.26
CA LEU A 45 1.18 6.96 12.88
C LEU A 45 2.16 7.46 13.94
N LEU A 46 2.46 8.76 13.90
CA LEU A 46 3.24 9.46 14.92
C LEU A 46 2.29 10.30 15.77
N LEU A 47 2.46 10.19 17.08
CA LEU A 47 1.70 10.90 18.09
C LEU A 47 2.62 11.75 18.96
N GLU A 48 2.15 12.94 19.33
CA GLU A 48 2.73 13.76 20.38
C GLU A 48 2.09 13.40 21.74
N ASN A 49 2.89 12.95 22.72
CA ASN A 49 2.35 12.47 24.00
C ASN A 49 1.76 13.61 24.85
N ASP A 50 2.32 14.82 24.75
CA ASP A 50 1.83 15.99 25.51
C ASP A 50 0.36 16.30 25.21
N THR A 51 -0.06 16.13 23.96
CA THR A 51 -1.43 16.41 23.52
C THR A 51 -2.26 15.16 23.33
N ASN A 52 -1.66 13.96 23.33
CA ASN A 52 -2.29 12.71 22.91
C ASN A 52 -2.94 12.80 21.51
N ARG A 53 -2.30 13.51 20.58
CA ARG A 53 -2.84 13.72 19.22
C ARG A 53 -1.92 13.16 18.15
N ILE A 54 -2.54 12.57 17.13
CA ILE A 54 -1.82 12.08 15.95
C ILE A 54 -1.38 13.32 15.16
N ILE A 55 -0.10 13.39 14.81
CA ILE A 55 0.51 14.55 14.12
C ILE A 55 0.95 14.24 12.69
N LEU A 56 1.30 12.98 12.41
CA LEU A 56 1.75 12.51 11.09
C LEU A 56 1.28 11.08 10.85
N GLY A 57 0.95 10.77 9.60
CA GLY A 57 0.69 9.42 9.15
C GLY A 57 1.32 9.14 7.79
N ILE A 58 1.74 7.90 7.57
CA ILE A 58 2.19 7.43 6.24
C ILE A 58 1.72 6.00 5.99
N GLU A 59 1.08 5.79 4.84
CA GLU A 59 0.60 4.49 4.35
C GLU A 59 1.46 4.04 3.16
N VAL A 60 2.08 2.85 3.29
CA VAL A 60 2.99 2.27 2.28
C VAL A 60 2.58 0.84 2.00
N TYR A 61 2.52 0.46 0.72
CA TYR A 61 2.28 -0.92 0.31
C TYR A 61 3.57 -1.56 -0.21
N VAL A 62 3.93 -2.71 0.34
CA VAL A 62 5.06 -3.51 -0.12
C VAL A 62 4.52 -4.70 -0.90
N TYR A 63 5.02 -4.88 -2.12
CA TYR A 63 4.70 -6.01 -2.99
C TYR A 63 5.93 -6.88 -3.16
N LEU A 64 5.78 -8.19 -3.01
CA LEU A 64 6.82 -9.17 -3.29
C LEU A 64 6.39 -10.02 -4.47
N THR A 65 7.03 -9.84 -5.61
CA THR A 65 6.74 -10.60 -6.85
C THR A 65 7.86 -11.61 -7.09
N PHE A 66 7.50 -12.88 -7.10
CA PHE A 66 8.44 -13.98 -7.28
C PHE A 66 8.55 -14.34 -8.76
N THR A 67 9.74 -14.17 -9.32
CA THR A 67 10.10 -14.65 -10.67
C THR A 67 11.16 -15.73 -10.56
N ASP A 68 11.39 -16.50 -11.63
CA ASP A 68 12.25 -17.69 -11.61
C ASP A 68 13.68 -17.43 -11.07
N SER A 69 14.21 -16.21 -11.25
CA SER A 69 15.58 -15.85 -10.85
C SER A 69 15.70 -14.59 -9.98
N ASN A 70 14.59 -13.88 -9.74
CA ASN A 70 14.63 -12.60 -9.04
C ASN A 70 13.37 -12.39 -8.19
N LEU A 71 13.57 -11.91 -6.96
CA LEU A 71 12.53 -11.34 -6.13
C LEU A 71 12.40 -9.85 -6.45
N GLU A 72 11.25 -9.41 -6.97
CA GLU A 72 10.96 -7.99 -7.16
C GLU A 72 10.18 -7.49 -5.94
N ARG A 73 10.84 -6.68 -5.10
CA ARG A 73 10.21 -5.94 -4.00
C ARG A 73 9.82 -4.55 -4.49
N HIS A 74 8.54 -4.23 -4.47
CA HIS A 74 8.04 -2.90 -4.85
C HIS A 74 7.44 -2.20 -3.63
N ILE A 75 8.09 -1.13 -3.18
CA ILE A 75 7.63 -0.24 -2.12
C ILE A 75 6.84 0.91 -2.78
N PHE A 76 5.51 0.83 -2.70
CA PHE A 76 4.62 1.85 -3.24
C PHE A 76 4.14 2.76 -2.10
N ILE A 77 4.59 4.01 -2.12
CA ILE A 77 4.18 5.01 -1.12
C ILE A 77 2.80 5.52 -1.55
N LEU A 78 1.78 5.18 -0.75
CA LEU A 78 0.39 5.45 -1.10
C LEU A 78 0.02 6.88 -0.72
N LYS A 79 0.19 7.23 0.56
CA LYS A 79 -0.24 8.49 1.15
C LYS A 79 0.67 8.86 2.32
N ALA A 80 0.99 10.13 2.46
CA ALA A 80 1.52 10.71 3.68
C ALA A 80 0.73 11.98 3.98
N ASP A 81 0.42 12.21 5.25
CA ASP A 81 -0.42 13.34 5.67
C ASP A 81 -0.04 13.79 7.08
N SER A 82 -0.33 15.04 7.39
CA SER A 82 -0.14 15.63 8.72
C SER A 82 -1.43 16.28 9.18
N THR A 83 -1.66 16.32 10.49
CA THR A 83 -2.91 16.86 11.04
C THR A 83 -2.85 18.35 11.35
N GLY A 84 -1.65 18.90 11.59
CA GLY A 84 -1.50 20.26 12.14
C GLY A 84 -1.94 20.38 13.61
N LEU A 85 -2.14 19.27 14.32
CA LEU A 85 -2.60 19.27 15.71
C LEU A 85 -1.46 19.27 16.76
N GLY A 86 -0.21 19.18 16.30
CA GLY A 86 0.96 19.17 17.17
C GLY A 86 1.30 20.56 17.72
N THR A 87 1.95 20.60 18.87
CA THR A 87 2.34 21.86 19.54
C THR A 87 3.70 22.39 19.10
N ARG A 88 4.53 21.54 18.50
CA ARG A 88 5.88 21.89 18.06
C ARG A 88 6.13 21.55 16.60
N MET A 89 7.00 22.34 15.99
CA MET A 89 7.55 22.04 14.68
C MET A 89 8.48 20.83 14.78
N PHE A 90 8.35 19.89 13.85
CA PHE A 90 9.22 18.73 13.71
C PHE A 90 9.46 18.43 12.23
N SER A 91 10.49 17.63 11.94
CA SER A 91 10.78 17.26 10.56
C SER A 91 9.92 16.09 10.10
N ALA A 92 8.74 16.37 9.54
CA ALA A 92 7.90 15.35 8.91
C ALA A 92 8.67 14.58 7.82
N ALA A 93 9.50 15.28 7.04
CA ALA A 93 10.39 14.68 6.06
C ALA A 93 11.38 13.69 6.69
N GLY A 94 11.97 14.06 7.83
CA GLY A 94 12.90 13.21 8.58
C GLY A 94 12.25 11.93 9.08
N VAL A 95 11.03 12.03 9.64
CA VAL A 95 10.27 10.86 10.11
C VAL A 95 9.92 9.92 8.96
N VAL A 96 9.40 10.47 7.86
CA VAL A 96 9.09 9.69 6.65
C VAL A 96 10.35 9.02 6.09
N ARG A 97 11.47 9.76 6.00
CA ARG A 97 12.76 9.22 5.56
C ARG A 97 13.17 8.01 6.38
N CYS A 98 13.22 8.13 7.71
CA CYS A 98 13.62 7.04 8.59
C CYS A 98 12.71 5.82 8.47
N PHE A 99 11.40 6.03 8.23
CA PHE A 99 10.47 4.93 7.98
C PHE A 99 10.72 4.24 6.63
N LEU A 100 11.00 5.00 5.58
CA LEU A 100 11.34 4.43 4.27
C LEU A 100 12.66 3.68 4.30
N GLU A 101 13.70 4.23 4.92
CA GLU A 101 14.99 3.56 5.15
C GLU A 101 14.79 2.23 5.89
N TYR A 102 13.95 2.22 6.92
CA TYR A 102 13.56 0.99 7.61
C TYR A 102 12.91 -0.01 6.65
N LEU A 103 11.88 0.37 5.90
CA LEU A 103 11.19 -0.54 4.97
C LEU A 103 12.11 -1.05 3.83
N ILE A 104 13.04 -0.23 3.36
CA ILE A 104 14.05 -0.59 2.36
C ILE A 104 15.02 -1.64 2.93
N ASN A 105 15.36 -1.54 4.21
CA ASN A 105 16.34 -2.42 4.83
C ASN A 105 15.74 -3.71 5.40
N ILE A 106 14.43 -3.81 5.64
CA ILE A 106 13.77 -5.04 6.11
C ILE A 106 14.08 -6.22 5.17
N ASP A 107 14.51 -7.35 5.75
CA ASP A 107 14.64 -8.61 5.03
C ASP A 107 13.27 -9.03 4.44
N PRO A 108 13.14 -9.17 3.11
CA PRO A 108 11.90 -9.60 2.48
C PRO A 108 11.34 -10.93 3.04
N LYS A 109 12.20 -11.80 3.59
CA LYS A 109 11.79 -13.07 4.23
C LYS A 109 10.91 -12.85 5.46
N ALA A 110 11.06 -11.72 6.17
CA ALA A 110 10.24 -11.39 7.34
C ALA A 110 8.73 -11.33 7.00
N TYR A 111 8.39 -11.00 5.76
CA TYR A 111 7.00 -10.95 5.30
C TYR A 111 6.40 -12.33 5.00
N LEU A 112 7.22 -13.38 4.92
CA LEU A 112 6.75 -14.73 4.60
C LEU A 112 6.12 -15.43 5.80
N ALA A 113 6.55 -15.07 7.01
CA ALA A 113 5.96 -15.58 8.24
C ALA A 113 4.47 -15.19 8.32
N GLY A 114 3.59 -16.19 8.41
CA GLY A 114 2.14 -15.97 8.44
C GLY A 114 1.53 -15.54 7.09
N ALA A 115 2.27 -15.66 5.98
CA ALA A 115 1.77 -15.33 4.66
C ALA A 115 0.57 -16.22 4.27
N THR A 116 -0.43 -15.61 3.62
CA THR A 116 -1.64 -16.30 3.16
C THR A 116 -1.65 -16.41 1.64
N TYR A 117 -1.87 -17.62 1.16
CA TYR A 117 -1.91 -17.95 -0.27
C TYR A 117 -3.36 -18.23 -0.68
N ARG A 118 -3.72 -17.87 -1.91
CA ARG A 118 -5.01 -18.23 -2.48
C ARG A 118 -5.00 -19.75 -2.68
N LYS A 119 -6.05 -20.44 -2.21
CA LYS A 119 -6.27 -21.84 -2.57
C LYS A 119 -6.31 -21.93 -4.09
N ALA A 120 -5.56 -22.86 -4.67
CA ALA A 120 -5.77 -23.22 -6.06
C ALA A 120 -7.25 -23.58 -6.19
N ALA A 121 -7.97 -22.89 -7.09
CA ALA A 121 -9.28 -23.38 -7.47
C ALA A 121 -9.06 -24.83 -7.95
N LYS A 122 -9.86 -25.77 -7.46
CA LYS A 122 -9.94 -27.09 -8.11
C LYS A 122 -10.34 -26.79 -9.55
N GLU A 123 -9.40 -26.88 -10.48
CA GLU A 123 -9.71 -27.09 -11.89
C GLU A 123 -10.35 -28.48 -11.95
N SER A 124 -11.65 -28.56 -11.69
CA SER A 124 -12.45 -29.70 -12.10
C SER A 124 -12.60 -29.59 -13.61
N ASP A 125 -11.70 -30.24 -14.32
CA ASP A 125 -12.01 -31.17 -15.42
C ASP A 125 -13.42 -30.99 -16.01
N THR A 126 -13.54 -30.14 -17.03
CA THR A 126 -14.54 -30.34 -18.08
C THR A 126 -13.83 -31.02 -19.24
N GLY A 127 -13.43 -32.28 -18.99
CA GLY A 127 -13.12 -33.24 -20.04
C GLY A 127 -14.43 -33.72 -20.67
N ASN A 128 -14.45 -33.75 -22.00
CA ASN A 128 -15.48 -34.33 -22.83
C ASN A 128 -16.01 -35.66 -22.28
N HIS A 129 -17.32 -35.74 -22.09
CA HIS A 129 -18.07 -36.96 -22.38
C HIS A 129 -19.36 -36.57 -23.09
N ASP A 130 -19.30 -36.67 -24.43
CA ASP A 130 -20.45 -37.07 -25.23
C ASP A 130 -20.96 -38.41 -24.69
N ASN A 131 -22.25 -38.45 -24.35
CA ASN A 131 -23.16 -39.54 -24.68
C ASN A 131 -24.58 -39.06 -24.38
N GLY A 132 -25.41 -39.04 -25.43
CA GLY A 132 -26.73 -38.44 -25.43
C GLY A 132 -27.85 -39.28 -24.83
N ALA A 133 -29.04 -38.74 -25.07
CA ALA A 133 -30.40 -39.27 -24.86
C ALA A 133 -31.10 -38.81 -23.56
N GLY A 134 -32.07 -37.90 -23.72
CA GLY A 134 -33.05 -37.60 -22.68
C GLY A 134 -33.80 -36.28 -22.81
N SER A 135 -34.56 -36.11 -23.91
CA SER A 135 -35.72 -35.21 -24.10
C SER A 135 -35.59 -33.70 -23.79
N ASN A 136 -35.58 -32.93 -24.88
CA ASN A 136 -36.14 -31.57 -24.98
C ASN A 136 -37.55 -31.49 -24.36
N VAL A 137 -37.87 -30.42 -23.62
CA VAL A 137 -38.82 -29.35 -24.02
C VAL A 137 -38.65 -28.19 -23.02
N ILE A 138 -38.21 -27.04 -23.51
CA ILE A 138 -38.37 -25.74 -22.86
C ILE A 138 -39.59 -25.08 -23.51
N PRO A 139 -40.52 -24.51 -22.72
CA PRO A 139 -41.19 -23.29 -23.12
C PRO A 139 -40.66 -22.13 -22.26
N LEU A 140 -40.16 -21.12 -22.94
CA LEU A 140 -39.91 -19.79 -22.40
C LEU A 140 -41.25 -19.11 -22.09
N GLN A 141 -41.45 -18.72 -20.84
CA GLN A 141 -42.35 -17.70 -20.28
C GLN A 141 -42.20 -17.87 -18.75
N ASP A 142 -41.95 -16.88 -17.88
CA ASP A 142 -41.99 -15.44 -17.95
C ASP A 142 -41.04 -14.90 -16.86
N ALA A 143 -40.68 -13.63 -17.00
CA ALA A 143 -39.84 -12.87 -16.08
C ALA A 143 -40.19 -13.04 -14.59
N LYS A 144 -39.17 -13.26 -13.76
CA LYS A 144 -39.00 -12.62 -12.44
C LYS A 144 -37.54 -12.63 -12.02
N ASN A 145 -37.00 -11.42 -11.91
CA ASN A 145 -35.76 -11.09 -11.22
C ASN A 145 -35.81 -11.62 -9.78
N GLU A 146 -34.98 -12.60 -9.44
CA GLU A 146 -34.52 -12.78 -8.06
C GLU A 146 -33.00 -12.99 -8.06
N ASN A 147 -32.33 -12.24 -7.20
CA ASN A 147 -30.88 -12.10 -7.19
C ASN A 147 -30.22 -13.47 -6.96
N THR A 148 -29.28 -13.83 -7.83
CA THR A 148 -28.42 -15.01 -7.68
C THR A 148 -27.65 -15.04 -6.35
N HIS A 149 -27.48 -13.88 -5.70
CA HIS A 149 -26.88 -13.75 -4.38
C HIS A 149 -27.80 -14.21 -3.23
N ASP A 150 -29.12 -14.08 -3.39
CA ASP A 150 -30.11 -14.53 -2.41
C ASP A 150 -30.23 -16.06 -2.40
N LEU A 151 -30.09 -16.69 -3.58
CA LEU A 151 -30.04 -18.15 -3.70
C LEU A 151 -28.82 -18.75 -2.99
N GLN A 152 -27.65 -18.09 -3.05
CA GLN A 152 -26.43 -18.59 -2.40
C GLN A 152 -26.57 -18.56 -0.87
N ILE A 153 -27.06 -17.45 -0.30
CA ILE A 153 -27.25 -17.32 1.15
C ILE A 153 -28.31 -18.32 1.64
N VAL A 154 -29.41 -18.49 0.91
CA VAL A 154 -30.46 -19.46 1.26
C VAL A 154 -29.92 -20.90 1.20
N ASN A 155 -29.08 -21.21 0.22
CA ASN A 155 -28.44 -22.52 0.10
C ASN A 155 -27.42 -22.77 1.23
N ASP A 156 -26.62 -21.76 1.58
CA ASP A 156 -25.66 -21.83 2.68
C ASP A 156 -26.39 -22.00 4.02
N LEU A 157 -27.50 -21.30 4.24
CA LEU A 157 -28.35 -21.44 5.44
C LEU A 157 -29.02 -22.81 5.53
N ARG A 158 -29.50 -23.35 4.40
CA ARG A 158 -30.05 -24.72 4.35
C ARG A 158 -28.99 -25.76 4.64
N PHE A 159 -27.80 -25.60 4.07
CA PHE A 159 -26.66 -26.48 4.36
C PHE A 159 -26.31 -26.46 5.84
N LEU A 160 -26.19 -25.26 6.43
CA LEU A 160 -25.88 -25.10 7.85
C LEU A 160 -26.97 -25.71 8.74
N SER A 161 -28.25 -25.56 8.34
CA SER A 161 -29.39 -26.14 9.05
C SER A 161 -29.35 -27.67 9.05
N GLU A 162 -29.06 -28.29 7.91
CA GLU A 162 -28.92 -29.75 7.80
C GLU A 162 -27.70 -30.27 8.55
N GLU A 163 -26.59 -29.54 8.53
CA GLU A 163 -25.39 -29.86 9.31
C GLU A 163 -25.68 -29.81 10.82
N LEU A 164 -26.46 -28.81 11.28
CA LEU A 164 -26.85 -28.67 12.69
C LEU A 164 -27.85 -29.71 13.16
N LYS A 165 -28.77 -30.14 12.31
CA LYS A 165 -29.68 -31.25 12.62
C LYS A 165 -28.93 -32.57 12.79
N ARG A 166 -27.86 -32.78 12.03
CA ARG A 166 -27.02 -34.00 12.09
C ARG A 166 -26.07 -33.99 13.28
N ASP A 167 -25.48 -32.85 13.59
CA ASP A 167 -24.60 -32.68 14.75
C ASP A 167 -24.85 -31.32 15.42
N PRO A 168 -25.67 -31.28 16.49
CA PRO A 168 -25.98 -30.05 17.21
C PRO A 168 -24.75 -29.38 17.85
N LEU A 169 -23.63 -30.10 18.01
CA LEU A 169 -22.38 -29.54 18.52
C LEU A 169 -21.54 -28.87 17.42
N THR A 170 -21.98 -28.88 16.16
CA THR A 170 -21.31 -28.21 15.04
C THR A 170 -21.13 -26.70 15.28
N LEU A 171 -22.09 -26.03 15.94
CA LEU A 171 -21.94 -24.62 16.34
C LEU A 171 -20.72 -24.40 17.26
N ARG A 172 -20.36 -25.39 18.09
CA ARG A 172 -19.14 -25.31 18.92
C ARG A 172 -17.86 -25.35 18.08
N ARG A 173 -17.86 -25.96 16.89
CA ARG A 173 -16.70 -25.90 15.98
C ARG A 173 -16.56 -24.52 15.35
N TYR A 174 -17.67 -23.88 14.97
CA TYR A 174 -17.65 -22.51 14.45
C TYR A 174 -17.28 -21.47 15.52
N THR A 175 -17.65 -21.68 16.79
CA THR A 175 -17.27 -20.79 17.91
C THR A 175 -15.90 -21.10 18.51
N LYS A 176 -15.44 -22.36 18.53
CA LYS A 176 -14.05 -22.72 18.89
C LYS A 176 -13.02 -22.24 17.88
N ASN A 177 -13.35 -22.23 16.58
CA ASN A 177 -12.47 -21.67 15.56
C ASN A 177 -12.23 -20.14 15.69
N ALA A 178 -12.99 -19.44 16.53
CA ALA A 178 -12.73 -18.03 16.87
C ALA A 178 -11.76 -17.87 18.06
N THR A 179 -11.56 -18.91 18.87
CA THR A 179 -10.73 -18.89 20.08
C THR A 179 -9.52 -19.84 20.04
N GLU A 180 -9.48 -20.79 19.12
CA GLU A 180 -8.28 -21.55 18.79
C GLU A 180 -7.36 -20.68 17.94
N THR A 181 -6.37 -20.08 18.61
CA THR A 181 -5.11 -19.68 18.01
C THR A 181 -4.65 -20.82 17.11
N LYS A 182 -4.74 -20.63 15.79
CA LYS A 182 -4.04 -21.48 14.83
C LYS A 182 -2.59 -21.54 15.31
N THR A 183 -2.20 -22.68 15.88
CA THR A 183 -0.80 -23.06 15.98
C THR A 183 -0.22 -22.81 14.59
N THR A 184 0.75 -21.90 14.56
CA THR A 184 1.46 -21.44 13.38
C THR A 184 2.14 -22.63 12.72
N SER A 185 1.37 -23.38 11.94
CA SER A 185 1.89 -24.19 10.86
C SER A 185 2.52 -23.19 9.91
N GLU A 186 3.85 -23.14 9.91
CA GLU A 186 4.63 -22.29 9.01
C GLU A 186 4.06 -22.46 7.59
N SER A 187 3.50 -21.38 7.04
CA SER A 187 2.92 -21.42 5.72
C SER A 187 4.06 -21.53 4.71
N LYS A 188 4.41 -22.77 4.36
CA LYS A 188 5.51 -23.09 3.45
C LYS A 188 5.30 -22.33 2.14
N LEU A 189 6.30 -21.54 1.75
CA LEU A 189 6.27 -20.77 0.52
C LEU A 189 6.05 -21.71 -0.68
N PRO A 190 5.06 -21.45 -1.55
CA PRO A 190 4.72 -22.37 -2.65
C PRO A 190 5.68 -22.28 -3.85
N VAL A 191 6.72 -21.45 -3.76
CA VAL A 191 7.73 -21.23 -4.79
C VAL A 191 9.13 -21.30 -4.18
N ARG A 192 10.14 -21.60 -4.99
CA ARG A 192 11.55 -21.49 -4.56
C ARG A 192 11.90 -20.01 -4.32
N MET A 193 12.62 -19.73 -3.24
CA MET A 193 13.17 -18.39 -3.00
C MET A 193 14.24 -18.06 -4.06
N PRO A 194 14.12 -16.92 -4.76
CA PRO A 194 15.18 -16.44 -5.65
C PRO A 194 16.44 -16.03 -4.90
N ASP A 195 17.56 -15.90 -5.62
CA ASP A 195 18.84 -15.46 -5.03
C ASP A 195 19.06 -13.95 -5.18
N LYS A 196 18.49 -13.34 -6.24
CA LYS A 196 18.64 -11.91 -6.56
C LYS A 196 17.42 -11.12 -6.08
N LEU A 197 17.66 -9.87 -5.69
CA LEU A 197 16.62 -8.94 -5.28
C LEU A 197 16.68 -7.68 -6.15
N THR A 198 15.52 -7.26 -6.66
CA THR A 198 15.33 -5.92 -7.22
C THR A 198 14.38 -5.17 -6.32
N THR A 199 14.81 -4.04 -5.77
CA THR A 199 13.94 -3.16 -4.99
C THR A 199 13.56 -1.95 -5.81
N ASN A 200 12.26 -1.73 -5.97
CA ASN A 200 11.67 -0.58 -6.61
C ASN A 200 10.92 0.26 -5.58
N ILE A 201 11.00 1.58 -5.70
CA ILE A 201 10.18 2.53 -4.95
C ILE A 201 9.40 3.33 -5.98
N SER A 202 8.10 3.54 -5.76
CA SER A 202 7.31 4.42 -6.62
C SER A 202 6.31 5.22 -5.80
N LEU A 203 6.03 6.45 -6.25
CA LEU A 203 5.01 7.31 -5.69
C LEU A 203 4.45 8.28 -6.74
N PHE A 204 3.27 8.83 -6.44
CA PHE A 204 2.64 9.92 -7.19
C PHE A 204 2.51 11.11 -6.26
N THR A 205 3.05 12.26 -6.64
CA THR A 205 2.86 13.49 -5.89
C THR A 205 1.66 14.20 -6.48
N ARG A 206 0.58 14.28 -5.72
CA ARG A 206 -0.54 15.15 -5.99
C ARG A 206 -0.80 15.91 -4.70
N ALA A 207 -1.16 17.18 -4.77
CA ALA A 207 -1.59 17.93 -3.61
C ALA A 207 -3.08 17.69 -3.35
N ALA A 208 -3.46 17.70 -2.08
CA ALA A 208 -4.86 17.70 -1.64
C ALA A 208 -4.91 18.23 -0.20
N ASP A 209 -6.09 18.73 0.19
CA ASP A 209 -6.36 19.24 1.53
C ASP A 209 -6.12 18.18 2.62
N SER A 210 -6.51 16.93 2.34
CA SER A 210 -6.27 15.78 3.21
C SER A 210 -6.23 14.45 2.45
N TYR A 211 -5.47 13.49 2.99
CA TYR A 211 -5.27 12.14 2.44
C TYR A 211 -5.64 11.03 3.42
N LEU A 212 -5.15 11.16 4.65
CA LEU A 212 -5.36 10.19 5.75
C LEU A 212 -6.25 10.77 6.84
N PHE A 213 -6.28 12.09 6.98
CA PHE A 213 -6.89 12.77 8.12
C PHE A 213 -7.98 13.74 7.66
N PRO A 214 -9.24 13.29 7.51
CA PRO A 214 -10.32 14.15 7.03
C PRO A 214 -10.49 15.40 7.88
N LYS A 215 -10.83 16.53 7.23
CA LYS A 215 -11.08 17.83 7.89
C LYS A 215 -9.87 18.45 8.60
N SER A 216 -8.69 17.84 8.51
CA SER A 216 -7.47 18.40 9.09
C SER A 216 -7.03 19.70 8.41
N GLU A 217 -7.49 19.99 7.19
CA GLU A 217 -7.29 21.28 6.51
C GLU A 217 -7.94 22.46 7.25
N LYS A 218 -8.92 22.19 8.13
CA LYS A 218 -9.53 23.21 8.98
C LYS A 218 -8.60 23.66 10.12
N ASN A 219 -7.55 22.88 10.42
CA ASN A 219 -6.60 23.23 11.46
C ASN A 219 -5.66 24.32 10.94
N SER A 220 -5.66 25.48 11.59
CA SER A 220 -4.86 26.65 11.18
C SER A 220 -3.35 26.39 11.16
N ALA A 221 -2.87 25.43 11.96
CA ALA A 221 -1.47 25.03 11.98
C ALA A 221 -1.12 23.96 10.92
N LYS A 222 -2.08 23.40 10.20
CA LYS A 222 -1.80 22.53 9.04
C LYS A 222 -1.41 23.38 7.85
N ARG A 223 -0.20 23.17 7.33
CA ARG A 223 0.26 23.79 6.09
C ARG A 223 0.02 22.83 4.92
N VAL A 224 -1.02 23.08 4.13
CA VAL A 224 -1.22 22.41 2.83
C VAL A 224 -0.21 23.00 1.84
N VAL A 225 0.57 22.13 1.19
CA VAL A 225 1.61 22.52 0.22
C VAL A 225 1.09 22.34 -1.21
N ASP A 226 1.56 23.18 -2.13
CA ASP A 226 1.24 23.04 -3.54
C ASP A 226 1.94 21.83 -4.19
N GLY A 227 1.51 21.46 -5.40
CA GLY A 227 2.04 20.29 -6.11
C GLY A 227 3.56 20.36 -6.37
N LYS A 228 4.09 21.56 -6.66
CA LYS A 228 5.52 21.78 -6.93
C LYS A 228 6.37 21.59 -5.68
N THR A 229 5.95 22.18 -4.56
CA THR A 229 6.63 22.03 -3.27
C THR A 229 6.55 20.58 -2.80
N LEU A 230 5.39 19.92 -2.96
CA LEU A 230 5.24 18.51 -2.61
C LEU A 230 6.14 17.60 -3.43
N PHE A 231 6.26 17.86 -4.74
CA PHE A 231 7.15 17.12 -5.63
C PHE A 231 8.61 17.26 -5.17
N LYS A 232 9.06 18.50 -4.93
CA LYS A 232 10.40 18.79 -4.38
C LYS A 232 10.63 18.12 -3.03
N TRP A 233 9.62 18.14 -2.16
CA TRP A 233 9.68 17.55 -0.83
C TRP A 233 9.94 16.04 -0.89
N TRP A 234 9.22 15.31 -1.74
CA TRP A 234 9.43 13.88 -1.93
C TRP A 234 10.78 13.54 -2.56
N ILE A 235 11.24 14.31 -3.55
CA ILE A 235 12.59 14.15 -4.12
C ILE A 235 13.63 14.30 -3.00
N SER A 236 13.52 15.33 -2.16
CA SER A 236 14.48 15.59 -1.08
C SER A 236 14.55 14.46 -0.03
N ILE A 237 13.43 13.76 0.20
CA ILE A 237 13.37 12.61 1.11
C ILE A 237 14.10 11.43 0.50
N LEU A 238 13.76 11.08 -0.75
CA LEU A 238 14.35 9.92 -1.43
C LEU A 238 15.82 10.14 -1.72
N ASP A 239 16.23 11.35 -2.11
CA ASP A 239 17.63 11.70 -2.35
C ASP A 239 18.50 11.50 -1.10
N ARG A 240 17.94 11.76 0.09
CA ARG A 240 18.63 11.52 1.37
C ARG A 240 18.53 10.09 1.89
N ALA A 241 17.50 9.35 1.47
CA ALA A 241 17.26 7.97 1.91
C ALA A 241 18.04 6.94 1.07
N LEU A 242 18.41 7.30 -0.16
CA LEU A 242 18.93 6.39 -1.17
C LEU A 242 20.37 6.75 -1.52
N ASP A 243 21.24 5.74 -1.53
CA ASP A 243 22.63 5.87 -1.96
C ASP A 243 22.76 5.98 -3.50
N GLU A 244 23.98 6.22 -4.00
CA GLU A 244 24.29 6.38 -5.42
C GLU A 244 24.07 5.12 -6.28
N SER A 245 23.92 3.94 -5.65
CA SER A 245 23.68 2.68 -6.38
C SER A 245 22.23 2.53 -6.87
N TRP A 246 21.34 3.42 -6.43
CA TRP A 246 19.98 3.50 -6.94
C TRP A 246 19.93 4.23 -8.27
N VAL A 247 19.02 3.81 -9.16
CA VAL A 247 18.64 4.58 -10.34
C VAL A 247 17.30 5.23 -10.04
N CYS A 248 17.30 6.54 -9.83
CA CYS A 248 16.13 7.34 -9.55
C CYS A 248 15.71 8.14 -10.77
N LYS A 249 14.41 8.14 -11.04
CA LYS A 249 13.81 8.96 -12.08
C LYS A 249 12.58 9.68 -11.59
N ALA A 250 12.44 10.93 -12.01
CA ALA A 250 11.28 11.73 -11.70
C ALA A 250 10.79 12.49 -12.94
N ASP A 251 9.49 12.71 -13.01
CA ASP A 251 8.85 13.38 -14.14
C ASP A 251 7.59 14.10 -13.69
N ILE A 252 7.23 15.15 -14.43
CA ILE A 252 5.94 15.84 -14.28
C ILE A 252 5.26 15.74 -15.66
N PRO A 253 4.38 14.76 -15.88
CA PRO A 253 3.77 14.56 -17.19
C PRO A 253 3.08 15.83 -17.70
N GLY A 254 3.37 16.20 -18.94
CA GLY A 254 2.84 17.41 -19.58
C GLY A 254 3.62 18.70 -19.30
N SER A 255 4.65 18.66 -18.45
CA SER A 255 5.54 19.80 -18.20
C SER A 255 6.80 19.77 -19.07
N ASP A 256 7.43 20.94 -19.24
CA ASP A 256 8.68 21.06 -19.99
C ASP A 256 9.88 20.49 -19.22
N ARG A 257 10.83 19.90 -19.96
CA ARG A 257 12.03 19.28 -19.36
C ARG A 257 12.89 20.29 -18.60
N VAL A 258 12.97 21.54 -19.05
CA VAL A 258 13.75 22.59 -18.37
C VAL A 258 13.14 22.91 -17.01
N GLU A 259 11.81 22.89 -16.88
CA GLU A 259 11.13 23.08 -15.60
C GLU A 259 11.40 21.90 -14.66
N ILE A 260 11.25 20.67 -15.15
CA ILE A 260 11.47 19.45 -14.35
C ILE A 260 12.92 19.40 -13.85
N ASN A 261 13.89 19.75 -14.69
CA ASN A 261 15.31 19.72 -14.36
C ASN A 261 15.68 20.61 -13.15
N ARG A 262 14.87 21.62 -12.82
CA ARG A 262 15.07 22.48 -11.63
C ARG A 262 14.79 21.73 -10.31
N PHE A 263 14.00 20.67 -10.36
CA PHE A 263 13.68 19.84 -9.20
C PHE A 263 14.63 18.66 -9.03
N ILE A 264 15.33 18.27 -10.09
CA ILE A 264 16.21 17.11 -10.09
C ILE A 264 17.54 17.46 -9.39
N PRO A 265 17.97 16.68 -8.39
CA PRO A 265 19.27 16.87 -7.74
C PRO A 265 20.41 16.76 -8.75
N GLN A 266 21.44 17.59 -8.59
CA GLN A 266 22.66 17.53 -9.40
C GLN A 266 23.51 16.34 -8.91
N GLY A 267 23.22 15.14 -9.42
CA GLY A 267 23.90 13.89 -9.05
C GLY A 267 23.79 12.84 -10.16
N GLN A 268 24.58 11.76 -10.07
CA GLN A 268 24.63 10.75 -11.14
C GLN A 268 23.43 9.78 -11.13
N ASN A 269 22.75 9.63 -9.99
CA ASN A 269 21.68 8.66 -9.80
C ASN A 269 20.27 9.18 -10.19
N TRP A 270 20.08 10.49 -10.38
CA TRP A 270 18.79 11.08 -10.72
C TRP A 270 18.69 11.48 -12.19
N GLN A 271 17.57 11.14 -12.83
CA GLN A 271 17.30 11.48 -14.24
C GLN A 271 15.83 11.84 -14.46
N ILE A 272 15.55 12.60 -15.51
CA ILE A 272 14.17 12.89 -15.90
C ILE A 272 13.54 11.63 -16.53
N GLY A 273 12.32 11.28 -16.12
CA GLY A 273 11.52 10.19 -16.70
C GLY A 273 11.03 9.17 -15.68
N ASN A 274 11.00 7.88 -16.06
CA ASN A 274 10.43 6.82 -15.22
C ASN A 274 11.23 5.49 -15.27
N ILE A 275 11.06 4.67 -14.23
CA ILE A 275 11.77 3.38 -14.07
C ILE A 275 11.16 2.23 -14.90
N TYR A 276 10.09 2.47 -15.64
CA TYR A 276 9.37 1.44 -16.40
C TYR A 276 9.76 1.40 -17.88
N VAL A 277 10.17 2.54 -18.43
CA VAL A 277 10.72 2.63 -19.80
C VAL A 277 12.19 2.25 -19.77
N THR A 278 12.52 1.15 -20.45
CA THR A 278 13.92 0.74 -20.70
C THR A 278 14.26 1.05 -22.16
N SER A 279 15.27 1.88 -22.38
CA SER A 279 15.79 2.19 -23.71
C SER A 279 16.12 0.89 -24.46
N GLY A 280 15.57 0.73 -25.67
CA GLY A 280 15.82 -0.44 -26.53
C GLY A 280 14.80 -1.59 -26.42
N ARG A 281 13.93 -1.63 -25.40
CA ARG A 281 12.83 -2.61 -25.34
C ARG A 281 11.50 -1.94 -25.67
N LYS A 282 10.99 -2.17 -26.88
CA LYS A 282 9.64 -1.77 -27.30
C LYS A 282 8.60 -2.69 -26.64
N GLY A 283 8.37 -2.50 -25.34
CA GLY A 283 7.30 -3.14 -24.61
C GLY A 283 5.96 -2.47 -24.87
N ARG A 284 4.87 -3.25 -24.87
CA ARG A 284 3.51 -2.67 -24.78
C ARG A 284 3.30 -2.11 -23.38
N ALA A 285 2.62 -0.98 -23.27
CA ALA A 285 2.37 -0.33 -21.99
C ALA A 285 1.65 -1.27 -21.01
N VAL A 286 0.67 -2.02 -21.51
CA VAL A 286 -0.12 -2.99 -20.74
C VAL A 286 0.71 -4.05 -20.01
N HIS A 287 1.86 -4.44 -20.55
CA HIS A 287 2.71 -5.47 -19.97
C HIS A 287 3.82 -4.91 -19.07
N THR A 288 4.02 -3.59 -19.06
CA THR A 288 5.19 -2.95 -18.44
C THR A 288 4.81 -2.03 -17.29
N ILE A 289 3.70 -1.30 -17.42
CA ILE A 289 3.23 -0.35 -16.42
C ILE A 289 2.56 -1.12 -15.26
N PRO A 290 3.01 -0.92 -14.01
CA PRO A 290 2.38 -1.56 -12.86
C PRO A 290 1.05 -0.88 -12.51
N LEU A 291 0.10 -1.71 -12.08
CA LEU A 291 -1.21 -1.32 -11.57
C LEU A 291 -1.15 -1.17 -10.05
N PHE A 292 -1.22 0.07 -9.59
CA PHE A 292 -1.34 0.41 -8.18
C PHE A 292 -2.77 0.84 -7.84
N PRO A 293 -3.19 0.72 -6.56
CA PRO A 293 -4.48 1.22 -6.13
C PRO A 293 -4.51 2.75 -6.17
N ASP A 294 -5.63 3.31 -6.64
CA ASP A 294 -5.89 4.76 -6.73
C ASP A 294 -4.80 5.54 -7.49
N ASP A 295 -4.20 4.91 -8.51
CA ASP A 295 -3.09 5.45 -9.29
C ASP A 295 -3.53 5.96 -10.68
N PRO A 296 -3.10 7.18 -11.09
CA PRO A 296 -3.39 7.74 -12.41
C PRO A 296 -2.94 6.86 -13.58
N LYS A 297 -1.80 6.17 -13.47
CA LYS A 297 -1.32 5.30 -14.56
C LYS A 297 -2.23 4.08 -14.74
N GLY A 298 -2.66 3.47 -13.63
CA GLY A 298 -3.61 2.36 -13.63
C GLY A 298 -4.93 2.76 -14.27
N ARG A 299 -5.48 3.92 -13.88
CA ARG A 299 -6.72 4.46 -14.46
C ARG A 299 -6.59 4.71 -15.96
N PHE A 300 -5.48 5.31 -16.41
CA PHE A 300 -5.25 5.49 -17.84
C PHE A 300 -5.10 4.15 -18.57
N LEU A 301 -4.43 3.18 -17.97
CA LEU A 301 -4.30 1.85 -18.58
C LEU A 301 -5.65 1.14 -18.71
N GLU A 302 -6.55 1.29 -17.74
CA GLU A 302 -7.93 0.81 -17.82
C GLU A 302 -8.68 1.48 -18.96
N HIS A 303 -8.54 2.80 -19.16
CA HIS A 303 -9.13 3.49 -20.31
C HIS A 303 -8.64 2.92 -21.65
N LEU A 304 -7.33 2.65 -21.77
CA LEU A 304 -6.78 2.03 -22.99
C LEU A 304 -7.33 0.61 -23.24
N ILE A 305 -7.67 -0.12 -22.18
CA ILE A 305 -8.29 -1.45 -22.30
C ILE A 305 -9.73 -1.31 -22.79
N VAL A 306 -10.50 -0.38 -22.21
CA VAL A 306 -11.89 -0.09 -22.60
C VAL A 306 -11.97 0.42 -24.05
N GLU A 307 -11.06 1.32 -24.44
CA GLU A 307 -10.93 1.83 -25.81
C GLU A 307 -10.34 0.80 -26.79
N ASN A 308 -9.98 -0.42 -26.33
CA ASN A 308 -9.32 -1.47 -27.10
C ASN A 308 -7.97 -1.04 -27.76
N ARG A 309 -7.33 0.01 -27.23
CA ARG A 309 -6.05 0.56 -27.71
C ARG A 309 -4.82 -0.04 -27.02
N TYR A 310 -5.01 -0.80 -25.94
CA TYR A 310 -3.95 -1.43 -25.14
C TYR A 310 -2.98 -2.33 -25.95
N ARG A 311 -3.40 -2.82 -27.13
CA ARG A 311 -2.55 -3.63 -28.03
C ARG A 311 -1.58 -2.80 -28.87
N ALA A 312 -1.93 -1.54 -29.15
CA ALA A 312 -1.17 -0.64 -30.02
C ALA A 312 -0.24 0.28 -29.24
N VAL A 313 -0.67 0.73 -28.06
CA VAL A 313 0.09 1.72 -27.27
C VAL A 313 1.34 1.09 -26.66
N ASN A 314 2.50 1.58 -27.11
CA ASN A 314 3.79 1.24 -26.52
C ASN A 314 4.07 2.07 -25.26
N THR A 315 5.11 1.72 -24.51
CA THR A 315 5.44 2.45 -23.28
C THR A 315 5.73 3.93 -23.49
N SER A 316 6.45 4.33 -24.54
CA SER A 316 6.78 5.73 -24.78
C SER A 316 5.54 6.57 -25.09
N GLN A 317 4.70 6.07 -26.00
CA GLN A 317 3.42 6.68 -26.34
C GLN A 317 2.49 6.78 -25.11
N PHE A 318 2.50 5.76 -24.24
CA PHE A 318 1.73 5.82 -22.99
C PHE A 318 2.16 7.01 -22.12
N TRP A 319 3.45 7.29 -21.98
CA TRP A 319 3.91 8.42 -21.16
C TRP A 319 3.60 9.78 -21.79
N GLU A 320 3.69 9.89 -23.11
CA GLU A 320 3.25 11.08 -23.85
C GLU A 320 1.75 11.33 -23.64
N GLU A 321 0.92 10.30 -23.89
CA GLU A 321 -0.54 10.39 -23.72
C GLU A 321 -0.98 10.63 -22.27
N LEU A 322 -0.22 10.13 -21.29
CA LEU A 322 -0.51 10.34 -19.86
C LEU A 322 -0.46 11.83 -19.51
N GLY A 323 0.50 12.58 -20.04
CA GLY A 323 0.63 14.03 -19.81
C GLY A 323 -0.52 14.86 -20.40
N PHE A 324 -1.27 14.31 -21.36
CA PHE A 324 -2.45 14.96 -21.92
C PHE A 324 -3.74 14.69 -21.15
N ARG A 325 -3.71 13.85 -20.11
CA ARG A 325 -4.90 13.53 -19.30
C ARG A 325 -5.25 14.69 -18.37
N GLN A 326 -6.55 14.84 -18.10
CA GLN A 326 -7.07 15.94 -17.28
C GLN A 326 -6.39 16.02 -15.91
N GLU A 327 -6.05 14.88 -15.30
CA GLU A 327 -5.34 14.82 -14.01
C GLU A 327 -3.95 15.46 -14.01
N PHE A 328 -3.30 15.57 -15.17
CA PHE A 328 -1.97 16.17 -15.33
C PHE A 328 -2.02 17.53 -16.03
N ARG A 329 -3.10 17.81 -16.77
CA ARG A 329 -3.30 19.07 -17.49
C ARG A 329 -4.04 20.15 -16.70
N LEU A 330 -5.01 19.75 -15.89
CA LEU A 330 -5.96 20.66 -15.22
C LEU A 330 -5.79 20.53 -13.71
N GLY A 331 -5.20 21.54 -13.09
CA GLY A 331 -5.05 21.64 -11.64
C GLY A 331 -3.60 21.72 -11.17
N ASP A 332 -3.37 21.25 -9.94
CA ASP A 332 -2.06 21.23 -9.31
C ASP A 332 -1.10 20.26 -9.99
N VAL A 333 0.19 20.60 -9.94
CA VAL A 333 1.28 19.77 -10.47
C VAL A 333 1.23 18.35 -9.91
N VAL A 334 1.14 17.37 -10.81
CA VAL A 334 1.21 15.94 -10.47
C VAL A 334 2.54 15.36 -10.95
N GLY A 335 3.35 14.92 -10.00
CA GLY A 335 4.66 14.35 -10.24
C GLY A 335 4.68 12.84 -10.09
N ILE A 336 5.61 12.19 -10.78
CA ILE A 336 5.81 10.75 -10.76
C ILE A 336 7.27 10.52 -10.40
N ILE A 337 7.51 9.75 -9.34
CA ILE A 337 8.88 9.42 -8.91
C ILE A 337 9.00 7.90 -8.82
N GLY A 338 10.11 7.38 -9.32
CA GLY A 338 10.47 5.98 -9.18
C GLY A 338 11.97 5.80 -8.98
N CYS A 339 12.36 4.91 -8.08
CA CYS A 339 13.75 4.53 -7.89
C CYS A 339 13.89 3.00 -7.96
N SER A 340 15.01 2.50 -8.45
CA SER A 340 15.27 1.06 -8.60
C SER A 340 16.71 0.72 -8.24
N LYS A 341 16.91 -0.35 -7.47
CA LYS A 341 18.23 -0.92 -7.15
C LYS A 341 18.19 -2.44 -7.31
N ARG A 342 19.24 -3.02 -7.90
CA ARG A 342 19.43 -4.47 -7.98
C ARG A 342 20.53 -4.89 -7.01
N THR A 343 20.29 -5.96 -6.26
CA THR A 343 21.24 -6.56 -5.34
C THR A 343 21.40 -8.04 -5.64
N SER A 344 22.63 -8.53 -5.48
CA SER A 344 22.98 -9.93 -5.77
C SER A 344 22.52 -10.92 -4.70
N SER A 345 22.20 -10.41 -3.50
CA SER A 345 21.72 -11.21 -2.36
C SER A 345 20.41 -10.66 -1.81
N ILE A 346 19.66 -11.57 -1.14
CA ILE A 346 18.46 -11.25 -0.36
C ILE A 346 18.84 -11.22 1.12
N ASP A 347 19.45 -10.10 1.50
CA ASP A 347 19.81 -9.77 2.86
C ASP A 347 19.02 -8.55 3.33
N GLY A 348 18.86 -8.42 4.64
CA GLY A 348 18.21 -7.27 5.25
C GLY A 348 18.27 -7.33 6.76
N THR A 349 17.73 -6.29 7.39
CA THR A 349 17.59 -6.20 8.83
C THR A 349 16.34 -6.94 9.30
N GLN A 350 16.38 -7.42 10.54
CA GLN A 350 15.17 -7.97 11.16
C GLN A 350 14.08 -6.90 11.28
N GLU A 351 12.83 -7.35 11.20
CA GLU A 351 11.67 -6.49 11.43
C GLU A 351 11.66 -6.00 12.89
N ASP A 352 11.23 -4.76 13.10
CA ASP A 352 11.13 -4.17 14.42
C ASP A 352 10.14 -5.00 15.28
N PRO A 353 10.55 -5.46 16.48
CA PRO A 353 9.68 -6.26 17.33
C PRO A 353 8.44 -5.49 17.81
N ASN A 354 8.46 -4.16 17.74
CA ASN A 354 7.32 -3.29 18.06
C ASN A 354 6.35 -3.10 16.89
N THR A 355 6.61 -3.66 15.71
CA THR A 355 5.64 -3.68 14.62
C THR A 355 4.43 -4.54 15.03
N THR A 356 3.24 -3.97 14.93
CA THR A 356 1.98 -4.71 15.15
C THR A 356 1.58 -5.42 13.87
N ILE A 357 1.53 -6.75 13.90
CA ILE A 357 1.17 -7.59 12.75
C ILE A 357 -0.26 -8.10 12.94
N MET A 358 -1.08 -7.98 11.90
CA MET A 358 -2.50 -8.38 11.95
C MET A 358 -3.02 -8.86 10.60
N ASN A 359 -4.19 -9.49 10.56
CA ASN A 359 -4.81 -9.88 9.29
C ASN A 359 -5.44 -8.68 8.55
N LEU A 360 -5.84 -8.89 7.29
CA LEU A 360 -6.36 -7.81 6.45
C LEU A 360 -7.68 -7.20 6.99
N SER A 361 -8.54 -8.00 7.62
CA SER A 361 -9.82 -7.53 8.17
C SER A 361 -9.58 -6.64 9.39
N GLN A 362 -8.73 -7.10 10.31
CA GLN A 362 -8.30 -6.34 11.49
C GLN A 362 -7.67 -5.01 11.09
N TYR A 363 -6.72 -5.03 10.14
CA TYR A 363 -6.08 -3.81 9.63
C TYR A 363 -7.09 -2.83 9.04
N LYS A 364 -8.06 -3.32 8.26
CA LYS A 364 -9.11 -2.45 7.68
C LYS A 364 -9.92 -1.78 8.78
N LYS A 365 -10.39 -2.52 9.80
CA LYS A 365 -11.17 -1.94 10.90
C LYS A 365 -10.43 -0.78 11.58
N ILE A 366 -9.18 -0.99 11.96
CA ILE A 366 -8.38 0.04 12.66
C ILE A 366 -8.07 1.21 11.73
N ARG A 367 -7.71 0.94 10.47
CA ARG A 367 -7.47 1.98 9.47
C ARG A 367 -8.72 2.82 9.19
N GLU A 368 -9.88 2.21 9.03
CA GLU A 368 -11.12 2.94 8.78
C GLU A 368 -11.54 3.75 9.99
N LEU A 369 -11.28 3.29 11.22
CA LEU A 369 -11.46 4.10 12.42
C LEU A 369 -10.60 5.37 12.35
N VAL A 370 -9.28 5.23 12.11
CA VAL A 370 -8.36 6.38 11.98
C VAL A 370 -8.82 7.35 10.88
N LYS A 371 -9.37 6.84 9.77
CA LYS A 371 -9.86 7.66 8.64
C LYS A 371 -11.30 8.14 8.80
N GLY A 372 -12.03 7.65 9.79
CA GLY A 372 -13.42 8.01 10.05
C GLY A 372 -13.57 9.22 10.96
N GLU A 373 -12.53 9.56 11.71
CA GLU A 373 -12.54 10.67 12.66
C GLU A 373 -12.48 12.06 12.00
N ASP A 374 -13.01 13.05 12.73
CA ASP A 374 -12.95 14.47 12.36
C ASP A 374 -11.69 15.13 12.95
N TYR A 375 -10.65 15.28 12.13
CA TYR A 375 -9.40 15.91 12.60
C TYR A 375 -9.49 17.43 12.74
N GLY A 376 -10.63 18.05 12.40
CA GLY A 376 -10.91 19.43 12.76
C GLY A 376 -11.30 19.61 14.23
N ASN A 377 -11.65 18.53 14.93
CA ASN A 377 -11.96 18.53 16.35
C ASN A 377 -10.86 17.79 17.16
N PRO A 378 -10.01 18.51 17.91
CA PRO A 378 -8.91 17.87 18.62
C PRO A 378 -9.33 16.86 19.70
N ASN A 379 -10.54 16.99 20.27
CA ASN A 379 -11.03 16.09 21.32
C ASN A 379 -11.33 14.70 20.78
N ASP A 380 -11.84 14.61 19.55
CA ASP A 380 -12.13 13.32 18.90
C ASP A 380 -10.84 12.51 18.72
N ILE A 381 -9.73 13.19 18.42
CA ILE A 381 -8.42 12.56 18.24
C ILE A 381 -7.81 12.11 19.57
N VAL A 382 -8.04 12.87 20.65
CA VAL A 382 -7.63 12.45 21.99
C VAL A 382 -8.38 11.20 22.42
N ASN A 383 -9.70 11.14 22.18
CA ASN A 383 -10.55 9.98 22.47
C ASN A 383 -10.15 8.75 21.61
N LEU A 384 -9.92 8.97 20.31
CA LEU A 384 -9.42 7.94 19.40
C LEU A 384 -8.15 7.28 19.94
N TRP A 385 -7.18 8.10 20.39
CA TRP A 385 -5.90 7.58 20.85
C TRP A 385 -5.97 6.88 22.21
N SER A 386 -6.61 7.53 23.18
CA SER A 386 -6.68 7.09 24.57
C SER A 386 -7.40 5.76 24.73
N SER A 387 -8.55 5.59 24.07
CA SER A 387 -9.36 4.38 24.17
C SER A 387 -9.70 3.75 22.82
N GLY A 388 -10.14 4.54 21.83
CA GLY A 388 -10.77 4.02 20.61
C GLY A 388 -9.94 2.99 19.84
N LEU A 389 -8.65 3.26 19.63
CA LEU A 389 -7.73 2.34 18.94
C LEU A 389 -7.51 1.04 19.72
N ARG A 390 -7.32 1.13 21.05
CA ARG A 390 -7.04 -0.03 21.91
C ARG A 390 -8.27 -0.90 22.07
N GLU A 391 -9.44 -0.30 22.26
CA GLU A 391 -10.72 -1.01 22.36
C GLU A 391 -11.05 -1.74 21.06
N THR A 392 -10.95 -1.05 19.92
CA THR A 392 -11.23 -1.64 18.60
C THR A 392 -10.26 -2.79 18.28
N ALA A 393 -8.99 -2.64 18.65
CA ALA A 393 -8.00 -3.68 18.50
C ALA A 393 -8.30 -4.89 19.42
N SER A 394 -8.68 -4.64 20.67
CA SER A 394 -9.06 -5.68 21.64
C SER A 394 -10.28 -6.49 21.16
N ILE A 395 -11.34 -5.80 20.70
CA ILE A 395 -12.53 -6.44 20.08
C ILE A 395 -12.14 -7.30 18.87
N SER A 396 -11.09 -6.91 18.16
CA SER A 396 -10.58 -7.62 16.99
C SER A 396 -9.52 -8.68 17.32
N GLY A 397 -9.21 -8.91 18.60
CA GLY A 397 -8.24 -9.89 19.07
C GLY A 397 -6.77 -9.50 18.77
N VAL A 398 -6.46 -8.21 18.70
CA VAL A 398 -5.12 -7.68 18.41
C VAL A 398 -4.64 -6.78 19.54
N SER A 399 -3.41 -6.98 20.00
CA SER A 399 -2.75 -6.06 20.93
C SER A 399 -1.87 -5.08 20.15
N LEU A 400 -2.21 -3.79 20.19
CA LEU A 400 -1.42 -2.74 19.55
C LEU A 400 -0.14 -2.48 20.35
N LYS A 401 0.99 -2.49 19.66
CA LYS A 401 2.30 -2.14 20.23
C LYS A 401 2.61 -0.68 19.91
N PHE A 402 2.87 0.09 20.97
CA PHE A 402 3.23 1.49 20.88
C PHE A 402 4.69 1.65 21.31
N MET A 403 5.50 2.26 20.46
CA MET A 403 6.89 2.57 20.77
C MET A 403 6.95 4.00 21.34
N SER A 404 7.37 4.14 22.59
CA SER A 404 7.67 5.46 23.17
C SER A 404 9.08 5.90 22.76
N ILE A 405 9.21 7.14 22.30
CA ILE A 405 10.44 7.68 21.75
C ILE A 405 10.65 9.09 22.32
N LYS A 406 11.80 9.30 22.97
CA LYS A 406 12.25 10.63 23.35
C LYS A 406 13.04 11.24 22.19
N GLY A 407 12.68 12.45 21.77
CA GLY A 407 13.39 13.15 20.71
C GLY A 407 14.76 13.65 21.16
N SER A 408 15.71 13.66 20.22
CA SER A 408 17.11 14.07 20.45
C SER A 408 17.59 15.14 19.48
N ALA A 409 16.73 15.61 18.57
CA ALA A 409 17.08 16.68 17.65
C ALA A 409 17.10 18.01 18.39
N THR A 410 18.29 18.57 18.59
CA THR A 410 18.41 19.98 18.97
C THR A 410 17.71 20.84 17.91
N PRO A 411 16.99 21.90 18.30
CA PRO A 411 16.43 22.82 17.33
C PRO A 411 17.58 23.45 16.54
N GLU A 412 17.89 22.90 15.37
CA GLU A 412 18.66 23.65 14.39
C GLU A 412 17.81 24.87 14.06
N PHE A 413 18.32 26.07 14.36
CA PHE A 413 17.82 27.34 13.84
C PHE A 413 17.95 27.32 12.31
N ARG A 414 17.11 26.55 11.63
CA ARG A 414 16.93 26.60 10.19
C ARG A 414 15.59 27.25 9.93
N ALA A 415 15.63 28.58 9.99
CA ALA A 415 14.68 29.42 9.28
C ALA A 415 14.79 29.10 7.78
N PHE A 416 14.02 28.12 7.30
CA PHE A 416 13.76 27.98 5.88
C PHE A 416 12.53 28.80 5.53
N ARG A 417 12.80 29.98 4.98
CA ARG A 417 11.88 30.71 4.11
C ARG A 417 11.53 29.86 2.89
#